data_AF-A0A2N7XPK4-F1
#
_entry.id   AF-A0A2N7XPK4-F1
#
_cell.length_a   1.000
_cell.length_b   1.000
_cell.length_c   1.000
_cell.angle_alpha   90.00
_cell.angle_beta   90.00
_cell.angle_gamma   90.00
#
_symmetry.space_group_name_H-M   'P 1'
#
loop_
_entity.id
_entity.type
_entity.pdbx_description
1 polymer ?
#
loop_
_entity_poly.entity_id
_entity_poly.type
_entity_poly.pdbx_seq_one_letter_code
_entity_poly.pdbx_strand_id
1 'polypeptide(L)'
;LQFDSFFAYSESKNKYFYNKFHPTINIIHGPNTSGKSTFFQLLLYTIGINDNNEQLSDILKEDIIFRLDCTITQNNESRSLIFIRENDLLIIKHPTMPPLRLNGISSNNSAEHIKLKDILHKIFKFNLYLESKGEYKPAPIEAMFLPFYIAQSVGWVYLRKSFSALDFYRNLKEDYLDYFLGITNYSDRLEKQRLEREKEFNNQKIYFLEKLEEDDSSIKITKLTDESFIEESKKYIQEFAETHSNVADNEKKYIFQCNKLSHLSARRSILSKIKRNTEKQAPEIDNCPSCHQRLPISLESTYNHLQSINDTNSETLKIKVEIKKLQGEINSLHKNIDRNKAKIASNYEVLEKTSIQDISFKSWIKHKATARIANQISKNLDSLKAQQNEINKKLASYQASENIIGERTKKEEAFKKIFIKNLISLNVAPLNDGRYLDLYKISAFPTQGVELHKTVMAYHFAINEIFSQTKNTHRFPFILDAIFKEDIDPKNKKDIISFVFKNHPIDTQLFVSMALLKDSDIPENNYDKLPPESFKTIIIGDGQNKRSLLKSYKGEMANFLHDTMELVNSY
;
A
#
# COMPACT_ATOMS: atom_id res chain seq x y z
N LEU A 1 3.00 -4.39 25.59
CA LEU A 1 1.91 -5.38 25.52
C LEU A 1 2.13 -6.37 26.64
N GLN A 2 1.10 -6.63 27.42
CA GLN A 2 1.10 -7.61 28.50
C GLN A 2 0.06 -8.67 28.17
N PHE A 3 0.38 -9.96 28.35
CA PHE A 3 -0.56 -11.06 28.29
C PHE A 3 -1.16 -11.27 29.67
N ASP A 4 -2.49 -11.29 29.77
CA ASP A 4 -3.20 -11.39 31.04
C ASP A 4 -3.75 -12.81 31.27
N SER A 5 -4.32 -13.42 30.23
CA SER A 5 -4.73 -14.83 30.30
C SER A 5 -4.85 -15.48 28.94
N PHE A 6 -4.72 -16.80 28.92
CA PHE A 6 -4.93 -17.62 27.73
C PHE A 6 -5.95 -18.73 28.01
N PHE A 7 -6.87 -18.90 27.09
CA PHE A 7 -7.92 -19.91 27.10
C PHE A 7 -7.93 -20.67 25.78
N ALA A 8 -8.10 -21.98 25.86
CA ALA A 8 -8.29 -22.84 24.70
C ALA A 8 -9.43 -23.81 25.00
N TYR A 9 -10.35 -24.00 24.07
CA TYR A 9 -11.49 -24.90 24.24
C TYR A 9 -11.81 -25.66 22.95
N SER A 10 -11.96 -26.97 23.05
CA SER A 10 -12.46 -27.83 21.98
C SER A 10 -13.83 -28.36 22.38
N GLU A 11 -14.85 -27.97 21.64
CA GLU A 11 -16.20 -28.50 21.81
C GLU A 11 -16.25 -29.98 21.40
N SER A 12 -15.63 -30.33 20.27
CA SER A 12 -15.65 -31.69 19.71
C SER A 12 -15.00 -32.74 20.62
N LYS A 13 -13.97 -32.37 21.37
CA LYS A 13 -13.27 -33.26 22.32
C LYS A 13 -13.67 -33.01 23.77
N ASN A 14 -14.49 -32.00 24.03
CA ASN A 14 -14.84 -31.52 25.37
C ASN A 14 -13.59 -31.36 26.26
N LYS A 15 -12.59 -30.64 25.75
CA LYS A 15 -11.34 -30.36 26.46
C LYS A 15 -11.08 -28.86 26.53
N TYR A 16 -10.36 -28.43 27.55
CA TYR A 16 -9.98 -27.03 27.72
C TYR A 16 -8.58 -26.85 28.31
N PHE A 17 -8.06 -25.64 28.19
CA PHE A 17 -6.91 -25.15 28.94
C PHE A 17 -7.17 -23.69 29.32
N TYR A 18 -6.87 -23.32 30.56
CA TYR A 18 -6.94 -21.93 31.01
C TYR A 18 -5.79 -21.60 31.94
N ASN A 19 -5.16 -20.45 31.73
CA ASN A 19 -4.19 -19.89 32.67
C ASN A 19 -4.20 -18.36 32.65
N LYS A 20 -4.20 -17.75 33.83
CA LYS A 20 -3.82 -16.34 34.02
C LYS A 20 -2.30 -16.19 34.11
N PHE A 21 -1.75 -15.09 33.62
CA PHE A 21 -0.31 -14.83 33.68
C PHE A 21 0.05 -13.85 34.80
N HIS A 22 1.27 -13.96 35.28
CA HIS A 22 1.88 -12.98 36.18
C HIS A 22 2.36 -11.77 35.39
N PRO A 23 2.26 -10.53 35.90
CA PRO A 23 2.74 -9.33 35.21
C PRO A 23 4.26 -9.25 35.04
N THR A 24 5.03 -10.05 35.77
CA THR A 24 6.51 -10.06 35.71
C THR A 24 7.06 -11.33 35.07
N ILE A 25 7.02 -12.48 35.75
CA ILE A 25 7.70 -13.71 35.31
C ILE A 25 6.73 -14.89 35.27
N ASN A 26 6.73 -15.63 34.16
CA ASN A 26 5.91 -16.81 33.91
C ASN A 26 6.80 -17.99 33.51
N ILE A 27 6.81 -19.05 34.32
CA ILE A 27 7.64 -20.24 34.12
C ILE A 27 6.74 -21.39 33.65
N ILE A 28 7.01 -21.89 32.45
CA ILE A 28 6.29 -23.01 31.84
C ILE A 28 7.18 -24.25 31.96
N HIS A 29 6.75 -25.23 32.74
CA HIS A 29 7.52 -26.47 32.92
C HIS A 29 6.66 -27.72 32.81
N GLY A 30 7.34 -28.84 32.60
CA GLY A 30 6.71 -30.15 32.41
C GLY A 30 7.65 -31.12 31.70
N PRO A 31 7.26 -32.40 31.59
CA PRO A 31 8.05 -33.42 30.90
C PRO A 31 8.46 -33.03 29.48
N ASN A 32 9.50 -33.66 28.95
CA ASN A 32 9.78 -33.55 27.52
C ASN A 32 8.54 -33.99 26.73
N THR A 33 8.28 -33.32 25.60
CA THR A 33 7.10 -33.56 24.76
C THR A 33 5.74 -33.32 25.43
N SER A 34 5.68 -32.56 26.53
CA SER A 34 4.40 -32.19 27.19
C SER A 34 3.60 -31.12 26.43
N GLY A 35 4.22 -30.37 25.52
CA GLY A 35 3.57 -29.28 24.76
C GLY A 35 3.96 -27.85 25.18
N LYS A 36 5.11 -27.66 25.83
CA LYS A 36 5.60 -26.34 26.29
C LYS A 36 5.84 -25.36 25.12
N SER A 37 6.59 -25.79 24.11
CA SER A 37 6.86 -24.97 22.92
C SER A 37 5.60 -24.75 22.10
N THR A 38 4.75 -25.78 22.03
CA THR A 38 3.41 -25.69 21.44
C THR A 38 2.58 -24.59 22.10
N PHE A 39 2.63 -24.47 23.43
CA PHE A 39 1.92 -23.40 24.12
C PHE A 39 2.37 -21.99 23.71
N PHE A 40 3.68 -21.74 23.60
CA PHE A 40 4.18 -20.44 23.12
C PHE A 40 3.83 -20.19 21.65
N GLN A 41 3.89 -21.21 20.81
CA GLN A 41 3.44 -21.11 19.42
C GLN A 41 1.95 -20.82 19.33
N LEU A 42 1.12 -21.37 20.22
CA LEU A 42 -0.31 -21.05 20.28
C LEU A 42 -0.60 -19.60 20.69
N LEU A 43 0.22 -19.01 21.58
CA LEU A 43 0.10 -17.58 21.91
C LEU A 43 0.32 -16.72 20.65
N LEU A 44 1.38 -17.01 19.88
CA LEU A 44 1.70 -16.30 18.64
C LEU A 44 0.66 -16.58 17.54
N TYR A 45 0.21 -17.83 17.43
CA TYR A 45 -0.84 -18.26 16.50
C TYR A 45 -2.14 -17.51 16.77
N THR A 46 -2.54 -17.35 18.03
CA THR A 46 -3.77 -16.64 18.40
C THR A 46 -3.75 -15.17 17.98
N ILE A 47 -2.57 -14.56 17.85
CA ILE A 47 -2.39 -13.18 17.38
C ILE A 47 -2.40 -13.09 15.84
N GLY A 48 -2.19 -14.21 15.14
CA GLY A 48 -2.22 -14.29 13.68
C GLY A 48 -0.89 -14.62 12.99
N ILE A 49 0.13 -15.06 13.74
CA ILE A 49 1.36 -15.59 13.15
C ILE A 49 1.08 -17.03 12.69
N ASN A 50 1.37 -17.33 11.41
CA ASN A 50 1.16 -18.67 10.84
C ASN A 50 2.46 -19.47 10.67
N ASP A 51 3.59 -18.91 11.10
CA ASP A 51 4.89 -19.60 11.05
C ASP A 51 4.89 -20.84 11.96
N ASN A 52 5.46 -21.95 11.49
CA ASN A 52 5.52 -23.24 12.19
C ASN A 52 4.15 -23.91 12.49
N ASN A 53 3.08 -23.59 11.77
CA ASN A 53 1.77 -24.24 11.92
C ASN A 53 1.82 -25.78 11.79
N GLU A 54 2.77 -26.33 11.05
CA GLU A 54 2.99 -27.78 10.95
C GLU A 54 3.20 -28.44 12.32
N GLN A 55 3.89 -27.75 13.24
CA GLN A 55 4.16 -28.22 14.61
C GLN A 55 2.91 -28.15 15.50
N LEU A 56 1.90 -27.37 15.10
CA LEU A 56 0.61 -27.22 15.78
C LEU A 56 -0.46 -28.16 15.21
N SER A 57 -0.18 -28.87 14.12
CA SER A 57 -1.18 -29.64 13.35
C SER A 57 -1.97 -30.65 14.17
N ASP A 58 -1.36 -31.30 15.17
CA ASP A 58 -2.05 -32.25 16.05
C ASP A 58 -3.14 -31.58 16.89
N ILE A 59 -2.89 -30.36 17.36
CA ILE A 59 -3.83 -29.60 18.21
C ILE A 59 -4.86 -28.89 17.35
N LEU A 60 -4.47 -28.30 16.23
CA LEU A 60 -5.39 -27.57 15.35
C LEU A 60 -6.47 -28.46 14.73
N LYS A 61 -6.24 -29.78 14.60
CA LYS A 61 -7.26 -30.76 14.16
C LYS A 61 -8.41 -30.97 15.15
N GLU A 62 -8.29 -30.50 16.40
CA GLU A 62 -9.36 -30.64 17.41
C GLU A 62 -10.40 -29.49 17.36
N ASP A 63 -10.36 -28.62 16.33
CA ASP A 63 -11.26 -27.46 16.14
C ASP A 63 -11.36 -26.62 17.43
N ILE A 64 -10.22 -26.10 17.86
CA ILE A 64 -10.08 -25.38 19.12
C ILE A 64 -10.29 -23.89 18.91
N ILE A 65 -11.07 -23.29 19.81
CA ILE A 65 -11.18 -21.84 19.98
C ILE A 65 -10.09 -21.40 20.96
N PHE A 66 -9.22 -20.50 20.51
CA PHE A 66 -8.19 -19.88 21.34
C PHE A 66 -8.59 -18.44 21.66
N ARG A 67 -8.39 -18.03 22.91
CA ARG A 67 -8.56 -16.65 23.35
C ARG A 67 -7.35 -16.20 24.16
N LEU A 68 -6.83 -15.03 23.80
CA LEU A 68 -5.73 -14.37 24.47
C LEU A 68 -6.19 -12.96 24.90
N ASP A 69 -6.33 -12.78 26.21
CA ASP A 69 -6.62 -11.49 26.81
C ASP A 69 -5.31 -10.79 27.12
N CYS A 70 -5.19 -9.53 26.67
CA CYS A 70 -4.01 -8.70 26.81
C CYS A 70 -4.35 -7.33 27.39
N THR A 71 -3.33 -6.69 27.95
CA THR A 71 -3.34 -5.26 28.27
C THR A 71 -2.33 -4.53 27.39
N ILE A 72 -2.80 -3.49 26.71
CA ILE A 72 -1.95 -2.58 25.94
C ILE A 72 -1.82 -1.25 26.68
N THR A 73 -0.58 -0.83 26.93
CA THR A 73 -0.27 0.45 27.57
C THR A 73 0.28 1.43 26.54
N GLN A 74 -0.39 2.57 26.37
CA GLN A 74 0.05 3.65 25.47
C GLN A 74 -0.19 4.99 26.14
N ASN A 75 0.79 5.90 26.08
CA ASN A 75 0.68 7.23 26.70
C ASN A 75 0.28 7.17 28.19
N ASN A 76 0.79 6.20 28.94
CA ASN A 76 0.44 5.90 30.34
C ASN A 76 -1.01 5.46 30.59
N GLU A 77 -1.78 5.14 29.56
CA GLU A 77 -3.11 4.53 29.70
C GLU A 77 -3.07 3.05 29.35
N SER A 78 -3.57 2.22 30.26
CA SER A 78 -3.70 0.77 30.08
C SER A 78 -5.11 0.42 29.63
N ARG A 79 -5.24 -0.36 28.56
CA ARG A 79 -6.52 -0.76 28.00
C ARG A 79 -6.53 -2.24 27.63
N SER A 80 -7.70 -2.88 27.70
CA SER A 80 -7.87 -4.30 27.38
C SER A 80 -7.91 -4.53 25.87
N LEU A 81 -7.16 -5.52 25.40
CA LEU A 81 -7.09 -5.99 24.01
C LEU A 81 -7.30 -7.49 24.00
N ILE A 82 -8.28 -7.99 23.24
CA ILE A 82 -8.60 -9.42 23.19
C ILE A 82 -8.41 -9.94 21.77
N PHE A 83 -7.72 -11.07 21.66
CA PHE A 83 -7.63 -11.86 20.43
C PHE A 83 -8.38 -13.16 20.61
N ILE A 84 -9.27 -13.50 19.67
CA ILE A 84 -9.90 -14.82 19.60
C ILE A 84 -9.58 -15.40 18.23
N ARG A 85 -9.13 -16.65 18.20
CA ARG A 85 -8.84 -17.36 16.96
C ARG A 85 -9.51 -18.73 16.97
N GLU A 86 -10.25 -19.01 15.91
CA GLU A 86 -10.84 -20.32 15.63
C GLU A 86 -10.48 -20.67 14.19
N ASN A 87 -9.56 -21.60 14.00
CA ASN A 87 -9.04 -21.96 12.67
C ASN A 87 -8.53 -20.73 11.87
N ASP A 88 -9.25 -20.34 10.81
CA ASP A 88 -8.95 -19.22 9.93
C ASP A 88 -9.71 -17.93 10.27
N LEU A 89 -10.61 -17.98 11.26
CA LEU A 89 -11.29 -16.83 11.85
C LEU A 89 -10.40 -16.19 12.93
N LEU A 90 -10.24 -14.87 12.86
CA LEU A 90 -9.63 -14.06 13.91
C LEU A 90 -10.53 -12.89 14.28
N ILE A 91 -10.78 -12.71 15.57
CA ILE A 91 -11.50 -11.58 16.14
C ILE A 91 -10.56 -10.77 17.02
N ILE A 92 -10.56 -9.45 16.83
CA ILE A 92 -9.80 -8.50 17.64
C ILE A 92 -10.78 -7.52 18.28
N LYS A 93 -10.83 -7.51 19.61
CA LYS A 93 -11.57 -6.49 20.38
C LYS A 93 -10.57 -5.48 20.93
N HIS A 94 -10.56 -4.30 20.33
CA HIS A 94 -9.73 -3.16 20.73
C HIS A 94 -10.62 -2.12 21.45
N PRO A 95 -10.13 -1.40 22.47
CA PRO A 95 -10.95 -0.50 23.31
C PRO A 95 -11.54 0.69 22.55
N THR A 96 -10.86 1.15 21.49
CA THR A 96 -11.24 2.34 20.72
C THR A 96 -11.76 2.03 19.32
N MET A 97 -11.94 0.76 18.98
CA MET A 97 -12.40 0.34 17.66
C MET A 97 -13.55 -0.65 17.81
N PRO A 98 -14.50 -0.73 16.86
CA PRO A 98 -15.47 -1.82 16.87
C PRO A 98 -14.74 -3.17 16.79
N PRO A 99 -15.31 -4.26 17.32
CA PRO A 99 -14.76 -5.60 17.15
C PRO A 99 -14.49 -5.89 15.67
N LEU A 100 -13.27 -6.33 15.37
CA LEU A 100 -12.83 -6.62 14.01
C LEU A 100 -12.89 -8.13 13.80
N ARG A 101 -13.61 -8.58 12.77
CA ARG A 101 -13.72 -9.99 12.36
C ARG A 101 -13.02 -10.20 11.02
N LEU A 102 -12.08 -11.14 10.97
CA LEU A 102 -11.29 -11.46 9.78
C LEU A 102 -11.44 -12.96 9.50
N ASN A 103 -11.96 -13.32 8.32
CA ASN A 103 -12.21 -14.71 7.93
C ASN A 103 -11.24 -15.13 6.83
N GLY A 104 -10.41 -16.15 7.05
CA GLY A 104 -9.45 -16.65 6.05
C GLY A 104 -8.02 -16.14 6.24
N ILE A 105 -7.55 -16.00 7.47
CA ILE A 105 -6.19 -15.50 7.79
C ILE A 105 -5.09 -16.57 7.76
N SER A 106 -5.40 -17.80 7.34
CA SER A 106 -4.49 -18.97 7.42
C SER A 106 -3.26 -18.88 6.52
N SER A 107 -3.31 -18.08 5.45
CA SER A 107 -2.19 -17.81 4.55
C SER A 107 -1.63 -16.41 4.75
N ASN A 108 -0.29 -16.30 4.85
CA ASN A 108 0.43 -15.03 5.00
C ASN A 108 0.24 -14.05 3.82
N ASN A 109 -0.24 -14.54 2.67
CA ASN A 109 -0.51 -13.73 1.48
C ASN A 109 -2.02 -13.53 1.23
N SER A 110 -2.88 -14.01 2.12
CA SER A 110 -4.33 -13.79 2.00
C SER A 110 -4.68 -12.32 2.17
N ALA A 111 -5.76 -11.87 1.52
CA ALA A 111 -6.22 -10.48 1.63
C ALA A 111 -6.54 -10.10 3.09
N GLU A 112 -7.13 -11.01 3.86
CA GLU A 112 -7.45 -10.78 5.28
C GLU A 112 -6.19 -10.76 6.16
N HIS A 113 -5.17 -11.56 5.87
CA HIS A 113 -3.90 -11.48 6.62
C HIS A 113 -3.13 -10.18 6.33
N ILE A 114 -3.20 -9.68 5.10
CA ILE A 114 -2.65 -8.36 4.76
C ILE A 114 -3.37 -7.25 5.56
N LYS A 115 -4.71 -7.31 5.65
CA LYS A 115 -5.49 -6.39 6.50
C LYS A 115 -5.13 -6.53 7.98
N LEU A 116 -4.98 -7.76 8.47
CA LEU A 116 -4.55 -8.04 9.84
C LEU A 116 -3.22 -7.36 10.15
N LYS A 117 -2.24 -7.53 9.27
CA LYS A 117 -0.93 -6.90 9.41
C LYS A 117 -1.07 -5.38 9.55
N ASP A 118 -1.84 -4.73 8.69
CA ASP A 118 -2.06 -3.28 8.77
C ASP A 118 -2.77 -2.86 10.08
N ILE A 119 -3.71 -3.66 10.57
CA ILE A 119 -4.39 -3.44 11.86
C ILE A 119 -3.39 -3.54 13.02
N LEU A 120 -2.58 -4.60 13.08
CA LEU A 120 -1.59 -4.79 14.14
C LEU A 120 -0.51 -3.72 14.10
N HIS A 121 -0.06 -3.30 12.92
CA HIS A 121 0.88 -2.19 12.76
C HIS A 121 0.32 -0.90 13.35
N LYS A 122 -0.97 -0.61 13.13
CA LYS A 122 -1.62 0.56 13.73
C LYS A 122 -1.78 0.43 15.25
N ILE A 123 -2.26 -0.72 15.73
CA ILE A 123 -2.45 -0.99 17.16
C ILE A 123 -1.14 -0.82 17.91
N PHE A 124 -0.04 -1.36 17.39
CA PHE A 124 1.26 -1.36 18.07
C PHE A 124 2.21 -0.24 17.64
N LYS A 125 1.76 0.66 16.75
CA LYS A 125 2.58 1.74 16.15
C LYS A 125 3.87 1.18 15.50
N PHE A 126 3.77 0.01 14.89
CA PHE A 126 4.88 -0.64 14.22
C PHE A 126 4.98 -0.18 12.77
N ASN A 127 6.07 0.51 12.44
CA ASN A 127 6.29 1.17 11.15
C ASN A 127 7.62 0.74 10.50
N LEU A 128 8.08 -0.48 10.78
CA LEU A 128 9.23 -1.07 10.08
C LEU A 128 8.85 -1.45 8.66
N TYR A 129 9.70 -1.09 7.70
CA TYR A 129 9.61 -1.51 6.31
C TYR A 129 10.89 -2.23 5.94
N LEU A 130 10.74 -3.27 5.14
CA LEU A 130 11.84 -4.11 4.70
C LEU A 130 11.87 -4.14 3.18
N GLU A 131 13.09 -4.14 2.62
CA GLU A 131 13.30 -4.22 1.18
C GLU A 131 13.13 -5.67 0.68
N SER A 132 12.23 -5.86 -0.27
CA SER A 132 12.05 -7.13 -0.99
C SER A 132 11.86 -6.86 -2.48
N LYS A 133 12.69 -7.51 -3.31
CA LYS A 133 12.67 -7.37 -4.79
C LYS A 133 12.72 -5.91 -5.27
N GLY A 134 13.47 -5.04 -4.58
CA GLY A 134 13.66 -3.62 -4.94
C GLY A 134 12.54 -2.68 -4.45
N GLU A 135 11.53 -3.19 -3.77
CA GLU A 135 10.45 -2.41 -3.16
C GLU A 135 10.48 -2.52 -1.64
N TYR A 136 10.22 -1.42 -0.94
CA TYR A 136 9.99 -1.43 0.51
C TYR A 136 8.54 -1.78 0.80
N LYS A 137 8.33 -2.82 1.61
CA LYS A 137 6.99 -3.25 2.05
C LYS A 137 6.93 -3.25 3.58
N PRO A 138 5.74 -3.03 4.18
CA PRO A 138 5.57 -3.15 5.61
C PRO A 138 6.07 -4.52 6.05
N ALA A 139 6.91 -4.53 7.09
CA ALA A 139 7.48 -5.74 7.65
C ALA A 139 6.38 -6.73 8.06
N PRO A 140 6.62 -8.05 8.01
CA PRO A 140 5.61 -9.02 8.39
C PRO A 140 5.39 -9.01 9.92
N ILE A 141 4.28 -9.59 10.39
CA ILE A 141 3.90 -9.59 11.82
C ILE A 141 5.00 -10.23 12.66
N GLU A 142 5.66 -11.27 12.14
CA GLU A 142 6.79 -11.98 12.74
C GLU A 142 7.94 -11.04 13.11
N ALA A 143 8.21 -10.01 12.30
CA ALA A 143 9.27 -9.03 12.58
C ALA A 143 9.00 -8.23 13.87
N MET A 144 7.73 -8.07 14.27
CA MET A 144 7.34 -7.41 15.52
C MET A 144 7.74 -8.23 16.74
N PHE A 145 7.71 -9.56 16.63
CA PHE A 145 7.98 -10.50 17.71
C PHE A 145 9.43 -11.00 17.73
N LEU A 146 10.19 -10.80 16.66
CA LEU A 146 11.56 -11.28 16.53
C LEU A 146 12.51 -10.94 17.70
N PRO A 147 12.49 -9.73 18.30
CA PRO A 147 13.34 -9.44 19.46
C PRO A 147 12.92 -10.16 20.73
N PHE A 148 11.66 -10.60 20.75
CA PHE A 148 10.95 -10.98 21.95
C PHE A 148 10.69 -12.48 22.03
N TYR A 149 10.76 -13.21 20.92
CA TYR A 149 10.57 -14.67 20.90
C TYR A 149 11.83 -15.39 20.45
N ILE A 150 12.37 -16.25 21.31
CA ILE A 150 13.54 -17.09 21.02
C ILE A 150 13.04 -18.53 20.90
N ALA A 151 12.99 -19.05 19.67
CA ALA A 151 12.49 -20.38 19.38
C ALA A 151 13.48 -21.49 19.79
N GLN A 152 12.98 -22.61 20.30
CA GLN A 152 13.80 -23.76 20.72
C GLN A 152 14.68 -24.31 19.56
N SER A 153 14.10 -24.43 18.37
CA SER A 153 14.72 -25.08 17.20
C SER A 153 16.00 -24.38 16.75
N VAL A 154 15.92 -23.07 16.47
CA VAL A 154 16.99 -22.30 15.84
C VAL A 154 17.48 -21.10 16.66
N GLY A 155 16.66 -20.54 17.57
CA GLY A 155 16.92 -19.25 18.22
C GLY A 155 18.08 -19.23 19.21
N TRP A 156 18.49 -20.39 19.73
CA TRP A 156 19.65 -20.57 20.60
C TRP A 156 20.98 -20.81 19.86
N VAL A 157 20.94 -20.88 18.52
CA VAL A 157 22.13 -21.11 17.68
C VAL A 157 22.31 -19.96 16.70
N TYR A 158 21.23 -19.56 16.04
CA TYR A 158 21.25 -18.52 15.01
C TYR A 158 20.64 -17.23 15.54
N LEU A 159 21.39 -16.13 15.41
CA LEU A 159 20.93 -14.81 15.81
C LEU A 159 19.85 -14.30 14.86
N ARG A 160 18.79 -13.71 15.42
CA ARG A 160 17.66 -13.15 14.65
C ARG A 160 16.98 -14.20 13.76
N LYS A 161 17.05 -15.48 14.14
CA LYS A 161 16.34 -16.59 13.49
C LYS A 161 15.41 -17.27 14.49
N SER A 162 14.17 -16.79 14.53
CA SER A 162 13.05 -17.43 15.24
C SER A 162 11.86 -17.72 14.33
N PHE A 163 11.81 -17.08 13.15
CA PHE A 163 10.74 -17.21 12.17
C PHE A 163 11.31 -17.49 10.78
N SER A 164 10.61 -18.30 9.98
CA SER A 164 11.09 -18.69 8.63
C SER A 164 10.86 -17.60 7.57
N ALA A 165 9.79 -16.80 7.71
CA ALA A 165 9.36 -15.82 6.72
C ALA A 165 10.31 -14.62 6.51
N LEU A 166 11.35 -14.47 7.33
CA LEU A 166 12.23 -13.31 7.32
C LEU A 166 13.45 -13.45 6.40
N ASP A 167 13.75 -14.66 5.92
CA ASP A 167 14.95 -14.95 5.13
C ASP A 167 14.94 -14.27 3.72
N PHE A 168 13.80 -13.74 3.27
CA PHE A 168 13.62 -13.15 1.93
C PHE A 168 13.88 -11.63 1.85
N TYR A 169 14.18 -10.97 2.97
CA TYR A 169 14.38 -9.52 3.02
C TYR A 169 15.86 -9.15 2.91
N ARG A 170 16.16 -8.18 2.05
CA ARG A 170 17.50 -7.63 1.90
C ARG A 170 17.80 -6.69 3.06
N ASN A 171 19.04 -6.69 3.57
CA ASN A 171 19.49 -5.81 4.65
C ASN A 171 18.65 -5.89 5.94
N LEU A 172 17.98 -7.02 6.17
CA LEU A 172 17.09 -7.24 7.32
C LEU A 172 17.78 -6.85 8.63
N LYS A 173 19.04 -7.25 8.81
CA LYS A 173 19.81 -7.02 10.04
C LYS A 173 19.95 -5.53 10.33
N GLU A 174 20.40 -4.73 9.37
CA GLU A 174 20.58 -3.30 9.52
C GLU A 174 19.25 -2.58 9.77
N ASP A 175 18.22 -2.89 8.98
CA ASP A 175 16.91 -2.24 9.06
C ASP A 175 16.19 -2.56 10.38
N TYR A 176 16.25 -3.82 10.80
CA TYR A 176 15.73 -4.29 12.08
C TYR A 176 16.43 -3.60 13.26
N LEU A 177 17.77 -3.57 13.25
CA LEU A 177 18.53 -2.98 14.36
C LEU A 177 18.29 -1.47 14.45
N ASP A 178 18.35 -0.76 13.33
CA ASP A 178 18.10 0.69 13.31
C ASP A 178 16.71 1.04 13.83
N TYR A 179 15.71 0.22 13.50
CA TYR A 179 14.34 0.38 13.97
C TYR A 179 14.26 0.28 15.49
N PHE A 180 14.69 -0.84 16.06
CA PHE A 180 14.58 -1.08 17.50
C PHE A 180 15.55 -0.23 18.34
N LEU A 181 16.63 0.29 17.73
CA LEU A 181 17.53 1.26 18.36
C LEU A 181 17.07 2.72 18.21
N GLY A 182 16.07 2.98 17.36
CA GLY A 182 15.49 4.31 17.13
C GLY A 182 16.36 5.25 16.31
N ILE A 183 17.20 4.73 15.41
CA ILE A 183 18.22 5.49 14.66
C ILE A 183 17.66 6.14 13.38
N THR A 184 16.62 5.56 12.75
CA THR A 184 16.01 6.16 11.54
C THR A 184 14.50 5.98 11.51
N ASN A 185 13.79 6.98 10.95
CA ASN A 185 12.35 6.91 10.75
C ASN A 185 11.99 6.49 9.31
N TYR A 186 10.89 5.73 9.15
CA TYR A 186 10.43 5.21 7.86
C TYR A 186 10.06 6.30 6.86
N SER A 187 9.38 7.36 7.32
CA SER A 187 8.99 8.51 6.49
C SER A 187 10.17 9.06 5.72
N ASP A 188 11.34 9.02 6.36
CA ASP A 188 12.54 9.63 5.85
C ASP A 188 13.18 8.75 4.77
N ARG A 189 13.11 7.42 4.92
CA ARG A 189 13.63 6.47 3.94
C ARG A 189 12.82 6.43 2.65
N LEU A 190 11.49 6.40 2.75
CA LEU A 190 10.63 6.39 1.55
C LEU A 190 10.75 7.69 0.76
N GLU A 191 10.70 8.83 1.45
CA GLU A 191 10.78 10.12 0.79
C GLU A 191 12.16 10.31 0.17
N LYS A 192 13.24 9.89 0.85
CA LYS A 192 14.58 9.84 0.25
C LYS A 192 14.61 8.99 -1.03
N GLN A 193 14.06 7.77 -1.00
CA GLN A 193 14.05 6.91 -2.19
C GLN A 193 13.19 7.50 -3.33
N ARG A 194 12.05 8.11 -3.01
CA ARG A 194 11.20 8.81 -3.98
C ARG A 194 11.98 9.93 -4.66
N LEU A 195 12.69 10.74 -3.87
CA LEU A 195 13.54 11.83 -4.36
C LEU A 195 14.73 11.31 -5.19
N GLU A 196 15.34 10.17 -4.83
CA GLU A 196 16.42 9.54 -5.62
C GLU A 196 15.92 9.03 -6.98
N ARG A 197 14.74 8.40 -7.05
CA ARG A 197 14.13 7.99 -8.33
C ARG A 197 13.77 9.19 -9.20
N GLU A 198 13.22 10.23 -8.59
CA GLU A 198 12.86 11.48 -9.27
C GLU A 198 14.12 12.18 -9.81
N LYS A 199 15.22 12.18 -9.04
CA LYS A 199 16.54 12.66 -9.47
C LYS A 199 17.05 11.90 -10.70
N GLU A 200 16.98 10.57 -10.67
CA GLU A 200 17.44 9.72 -11.77
C GLU A 200 16.62 9.95 -13.05
N PHE A 201 15.30 10.04 -12.92
CA PHE A 201 14.41 10.36 -14.04
C PHE A 201 14.71 11.75 -14.63
N ASN A 202 14.89 12.76 -13.79
CA ASN A 202 15.23 14.11 -14.25
C ASN A 202 16.61 14.15 -14.92
N ASN A 203 17.61 13.42 -14.41
CA ASN A 203 18.93 13.30 -15.04
C ASN A 203 18.82 12.72 -16.45
N GLN A 204 18.05 11.64 -16.63
CA GLN A 204 17.85 11.02 -17.95
C GLN A 204 17.17 11.99 -18.93
N LYS A 205 16.19 12.76 -18.45
CA LYS A 205 15.47 13.75 -19.27
C LYS A 205 16.35 14.95 -19.64
N ILE A 206 17.17 15.45 -18.70
CA ILE A 206 18.16 16.50 -18.97
C ILE A 206 19.15 16.01 -20.03
N TYR A 207 19.73 14.83 -19.84
CA TYR A 207 20.65 14.22 -20.81
C TYR A 207 20.05 14.11 -22.21
N PHE A 208 18.79 13.65 -22.30
CA PHE A 208 18.08 13.56 -23.59
C PHE A 208 17.90 14.93 -24.26
N LEU A 209 17.50 15.96 -23.51
CA LEU A 209 17.28 17.31 -24.03
C LEU A 209 18.59 18.00 -24.43
N GLU A 210 19.65 17.84 -23.64
CA GLU A 210 21.00 18.34 -23.98
C GLU A 210 21.53 17.69 -25.26
N LYS A 211 21.36 16.36 -25.39
CA LYS A 211 21.75 15.64 -26.60
C LYS A 211 20.96 16.08 -27.84
N LEU A 212 19.65 16.32 -27.70
CA LEU A 212 18.81 16.81 -28.78
C LEU A 212 19.21 18.22 -29.23
N GLU A 213 19.67 19.06 -28.31
CA GLU A 213 20.23 20.38 -28.60
C GLU A 213 21.63 20.30 -29.27
N GLU A 214 22.42 19.28 -28.93
CA GLU A 214 23.74 19.04 -29.53
C GLU A 214 23.68 18.44 -30.95
N ASP A 215 22.74 17.53 -31.21
CA ASP A 215 22.66 16.75 -32.45
C ASP A 215 21.99 17.54 -33.61
N ASP A 216 21.12 18.52 -33.33
CA ASP A 216 20.44 19.30 -34.38
C ASP A 216 21.17 20.62 -34.69
N SER A 217 21.89 20.64 -35.81
CA SER A 217 22.62 21.82 -36.30
C SER A 217 21.73 23.03 -36.57
N SER A 218 20.44 22.84 -36.85
CA SER A 218 19.49 23.93 -37.06
C SER A 218 19.14 24.65 -35.75
N ILE A 219 19.08 23.92 -34.63
CA ILE A 219 18.81 24.48 -33.28
C ILE A 219 19.99 25.34 -32.82
N LYS A 220 21.23 24.90 -33.07
CA LYS A 220 22.46 25.66 -32.77
C LYS A 220 22.55 27.00 -33.49
N ILE A 221 22.27 27.03 -34.80
CA ILE A 221 22.37 28.25 -35.63
C ILE A 221 21.30 29.28 -35.24
N THR A 222 20.16 28.83 -34.75
CA THR A 222 19.02 29.71 -34.44
C THR A 222 19.21 30.53 -33.16
N LYS A 223 20.16 30.19 -32.28
CA LYS A 223 20.53 31.06 -31.14
C LYS A 223 21.26 32.35 -31.55
N LEU A 224 21.71 32.47 -32.81
CA LEU A 224 22.53 33.57 -33.29
C LEU A 224 21.82 34.53 -34.27
N THR A 225 20.51 34.36 -34.53
CA THR A 225 19.82 35.17 -35.54
C THR A 225 18.43 35.65 -35.10
N ASP A 226 18.33 36.98 -34.88
CA ASP A 226 17.54 37.91 -35.72
C ASP A 226 16.41 38.73 -35.05
N GLU A 227 16.64 40.05 -34.99
CA GLU A 227 15.64 41.13 -34.91
C GLU A 227 15.73 41.98 -36.20
N SER A 228 15.19 41.51 -37.32
CA SER A 228 14.98 42.38 -38.50
C SER A 228 13.73 42.06 -39.37
N PHE A 229 12.85 41.14 -38.94
CA PHE A 229 11.71 40.67 -39.76
C PHE A 229 10.31 40.90 -39.14
N ILE A 230 10.19 41.66 -38.04
CA ILE A 230 9.01 41.61 -37.15
C ILE A 230 7.84 42.49 -37.65
N GLU A 231 8.08 43.69 -38.17
CA GLU A 231 6.99 44.62 -38.45
C GLU A 231 6.25 44.32 -39.75
N GLU A 232 6.97 44.03 -40.83
CA GLU A 232 6.38 43.82 -42.16
C GLU A 232 5.64 42.47 -42.24
N SER A 233 6.16 41.43 -41.58
CA SER A 233 5.53 40.11 -41.50
C SER A 233 4.25 40.10 -40.66
N LYS A 234 4.15 40.94 -39.61
CA LYS A 234 2.97 41.01 -38.75
C LYS A 234 1.74 41.47 -39.51
N LYS A 235 1.87 42.52 -40.32
CA LYS A 235 0.76 43.07 -41.11
C LYS A 235 0.22 42.03 -42.08
N TYR A 236 1.11 41.32 -42.76
CA TYR A 236 0.71 40.26 -43.69
C TYR A 236 0.05 39.06 -42.99
N ILE A 237 0.67 38.53 -41.92
CA ILE A 237 0.15 37.36 -41.20
C ILE A 237 -1.24 37.66 -40.62
N GLN A 238 -1.45 38.88 -40.14
CA GLN A 238 -2.75 39.31 -39.63
C GLN A 238 -3.80 39.38 -40.74
N GLU A 239 -3.51 40.03 -41.87
CA GLU A 239 -4.44 40.09 -43.02
C GLU A 239 -4.76 38.71 -43.60
N PHE A 240 -3.77 37.81 -43.65
CA PHE A 240 -3.95 36.42 -44.07
C PHE A 240 -4.85 35.65 -43.10
N ALA A 241 -4.58 35.73 -41.80
CA ALA A 241 -5.35 35.04 -40.76
C ALA A 241 -6.82 35.50 -40.75
N GLU A 242 -7.07 36.80 -40.85
CA GLU A 242 -8.41 37.38 -40.89
C GLU A 242 -9.17 36.94 -42.15
N THR A 243 -8.54 37.01 -43.32
CA THR A 243 -9.16 36.60 -44.60
C THR A 243 -9.45 35.10 -44.64
N HIS A 244 -8.53 34.28 -44.12
CA HIS A 244 -8.70 32.83 -44.04
C HIS A 244 -9.81 32.42 -43.06
N SER A 245 -9.89 33.10 -41.90
CA SER A 245 -10.98 32.89 -40.93
C SER A 245 -12.35 33.21 -41.55
N ASN A 246 -12.45 34.32 -42.30
CA ASN A 246 -13.66 34.72 -43.00
C ASN A 246 -14.08 33.70 -44.09
N VAL A 247 -13.12 33.13 -44.84
CA VAL A 247 -13.39 32.04 -45.79
C VAL A 247 -13.96 30.82 -45.07
N ALA A 248 -13.32 30.37 -43.99
CA ALA A 248 -13.76 29.19 -43.23
C ALA A 248 -15.17 29.36 -42.66
N ASP A 249 -15.51 30.55 -42.15
CA ASP A 249 -16.85 30.84 -41.62
C ASP A 249 -17.91 30.90 -42.73
N ASN A 250 -17.57 31.47 -43.89
CA ASN A 250 -18.47 31.49 -45.04
C ASN A 250 -18.67 30.09 -45.64
N GLU A 251 -17.65 29.23 -45.66
CA GLU A 251 -17.76 27.83 -46.09
C GLU A 251 -18.67 27.02 -45.16
N LYS A 252 -18.53 27.18 -43.84
CA LYS A 252 -19.46 26.57 -42.86
C LYS A 252 -20.90 27.00 -43.11
N LYS A 253 -21.13 28.32 -43.29
CA LYS A 253 -22.46 28.86 -43.61
C LYS A 253 -23.00 28.31 -44.93
N TYR A 254 -22.15 28.23 -45.95
CA TYR A 254 -22.51 27.68 -47.26
C TYR A 254 -22.96 26.22 -47.15
N ILE A 255 -22.19 25.37 -46.47
CA ILE A 255 -22.55 23.96 -46.24
C ILE A 255 -23.89 23.86 -45.49
N PHE A 256 -24.06 24.65 -44.43
CA PHE A 256 -25.31 24.67 -43.66
C PHE A 256 -26.53 25.05 -44.51
N GLN A 257 -26.39 26.07 -45.36
CA GLN A 257 -27.47 26.50 -46.26
C GLN A 257 -27.76 25.45 -47.35
N CYS A 258 -26.74 24.82 -47.93
CA CYS A 258 -26.90 23.73 -48.89
C CYS A 258 -27.65 22.53 -48.28
N ASN A 259 -27.33 22.17 -47.03
CA ASN A 259 -28.04 21.12 -46.31
C ASN A 259 -29.52 21.48 -46.08
N LYS A 260 -29.79 22.73 -45.67
CA LYS A 260 -31.17 23.23 -45.49
C LYS A 260 -31.95 23.22 -46.81
N LEU A 261 -31.32 23.62 -47.92
CA LEU A 261 -31.91 23.58 -49.25
C LEU A 261 -32.25 22.14 -49.68
N SER A 262 -31.33 21.20 -49.42
CA SER A 262 -31.55 19.77 -49.69
C SER A 262 -32.76 19.23 -48.93
N HIS A 263 -32.85 19.53 -47.63
CA HIS A 263 -33.98 19.13 -46.78
C HIS A 263 -35.32 19.69 -47.29
N LEU A 264 -35.38 20.98 -47.62
CA LEU A 264 -36.60 21.60 -48.15
C LEU A 264 -36.98 21.04 -49.54
N SER A 265 -35.99 20.72 -50.37
CA SER A 265 -36.21 20.11 -51.68
C SER A 265 -36.79 18.69 -51.56
N ALA A 266 -36.28 17.89 -50.62
CA ALA A 266 -36.84 16.59 -50.30
C ALA A 266 -38.28 16.71 -49.75
N ARG A 267 -38.52 17.65 -48.83
CA ARG A 267 -39.86 17.92 -48.28
C ARG A 267 -40.85 18.33 -49.37
N ARG A 268 -40.44 19.19 -50.30
CA ARG A 268 -41.24 19.56 -51.49
C ARG A 268 -41.58 18.35 -52.36
N SER A 269 -40.64 17.43 -52.56
CA SER A 269 -40.88 16.19 -53.30
C SER A 269 -41.94 15.32 -52.62
N ILE A 270 -41.87 15.17 -51.30
CA ILE A 270 -42.86 14.43 -50.49
C ILE A 270 -44.24 15.09 -50.59
N LEU A 271 -44.35 16.41 -50.37
CA LEU A 271 -45.62 17.13 -50.51
C LEU A 271 -46.21 17.00 -51.92
N SER A 272 -45.37 16.99 -52.95
CA SER A 272 -45.81 16.79 -54.33
C SER A 272 -46.33 15.36 -54.58
N LYS A 273 -45.87 14.36 -53.82
CA LYS A 273 -46.42 12.99 -53.84
C LYS A 273 -47.73 12.93 -53.05
N ILE A 274 -47.76 13.52 -51.85
CA ILE A 274 -48.97 13.60 -51.00
C ILE A 274 -50.09 14.25 -51.80
N LYS A 275 -49.86 15.44 -52.37
CA LYS A 275 -50.83 16.15 -53.21
C LYS A 275 -51.43 15.24 -54.29
N ARG A 276 -50.58 14.57 -55.07
CA ARG A 276 -51.00 13.66 -56.16
C ARG A 276 -51.78 12.45 -55.65
N ASN A 277 -51.50 11.96 -54.46
CA ASN A 277 -52.18 10.81 -53.86
C ASN A 277 -53.51 11.22 -53.25
N THR A 278 -53.54 12.31 -52.49
CA THR A 278 -54.75 12.86 -51.88
C THR A 278 -55.75 13.28 -52.95
N GLU A 279 -55.32 13.90 -54.06
CA GLU A 279 -56.21 14.21 -55.20
C GLU A 279 -56.85 12.96 -55.85
N LYS A 280 -56.26 11.77 -55.66
CA LYS A 280 -56.77 10.49 -56.20
C LYS A 280 -57.60 9.69 -55.19
N GLN A 281 -57.59 10.07 -53.91
CA GLN A 281 -58.35 9.42 -52.86
C GLN A 281 -59.69 10.14 -52.72
N ALA A 282 -60.80 9.42 -52.83
CA ALA A 282 -62.12 9.94 -52.51
C ALA A 282 -62.56 9.39 -51.14
N PRO A 283 -63.25 10.17 -50.29
CA PRO A 283 -63.91 9.63 -49.10
C PRO A 283 -64.84 8.47 -49.48
N GLU A 284 -64.87 7.39 -48.67
CA GLU A 284 -65.77 6.26 -48.90
C GLU A 284 -67.24 6.73 -48.94
N ILE A 285 -68.02 6.09 -49.82
CA ILE A 285 -69.39 6.46 -50.14
C ILE A 285 -70.30 5.33 -49.66
N ASP A 286 -71.23 5.63 -48.75
CA ASP A 286 -72.25 4.67 -48.27
C ASP A 286 -73.65 5.08 -48.77
N ASN A 287 -74.58 4.14 -48.83
CA ASN A 287 -75.94 4.39 -49.27
C ASN A 287 -76.83 4.73 -48.09
N CYS A 288 -77.64 5.78 -48.22
CA CYS A 288 -78.68 6.10 -47.24
C CYS A 288 -79.60 4.88 -47.01
N PRO A 289 -79.77 4.38 -45.78
CA PRO A 289 -80.60 3.21 -45.52
C PRO A 289 -82.08 3.40 -45.92
N SER A 290 -82.57 4.66 -45.93
CA SER A 290 -83.97 4.98 -46.27
C SER A 290 -84.24 5.25 -47.75
N CYS A 291 -83.32 5.89 -48.47
CA CYS A 291 -83.55 6.28 -49.87
C CYS A 291 -82.46 5.79 -50.85
N HIS A 292 -81.47 5.05 -50.36
CA HIS A 292 -80.32 4.52 -51.11
C HIS A 292 -79.47 5.57 -51.84
N GLN A 293 -79.63 6.85 -51.50
CA GLN A 293 -78.80 7.92 -52.04
C GLN A 293 -77.37 7.80 -51.49
N ARG A 294 -76.37 7.85 -52.38
CA ARG A 294 -74.95 7.83 -52.05
C ARG A 294 -74.58 9.07 -51.23
N LEU A 295 -74.17 8.87 -49.98
CA LEU A 295 -73.71 9.91 -49.07
C LEU A 295 -72.26 9.62 -48.65
N PRO A 296 -71.39 10.63 -48.56
CA PRO A 296 -70.07 10.44 -47.94
C PRO A 296 -70.26 9.99 -46.48
N ILE A 297 -69.45 9.01 -46.03
CA ILE A 297 -69.62 8.32 -44.73
C ILE A 297 -69.76 9.28 -43.53
N SER A 298 -69.09 10.44 -43.55
CA SER A 298 -69.37 11.53 -42.61
C SER A 298 -68.99 12.91 -43.18
N LEU A 299 -69.66 13.96 -42.72
CA LEU A 299 -69.26 15.36 -42.98
C LEU A 299 -67.83 15.63 -42.51
N GLU A 300 -67.46 15.01 -41.38
CA GLU A 300 -66.12 15.08 -40.79
C GLU A 300 -65.04 14.50 -41.73
N SER A 301 -65.27 13.34 -42.36
CA SER A 301 -64.29 12.74 -43.28
C SER A 301 -64.04 13.61 -44.51
N THR A 302 -65.12 14.22 -45.03
CA THR A 302 -65.06 15.12 -46.19
C THR A 302 -64.31 16.41 -45.83
N TYR A 303 -64.60 16.98 -44.66
CA TYR A 303 -63.89 18.15 -44.15
C TYR A 303 -62.40 17.88 -43.97
N ASN A 304 -62.04 16.78 -43.31
CA ASN A 304 -60.64 16.38 -43.07
C ASN A 304 -59.87 16.18 -44.39
N HIS A 305 -60.51 15.61 -45.41
CA HIS A 305 -59.93 15.44 -46.73
C HIS A 305 -59.63 16.79 -47.43
N LEU A 306 -60.63 17.69 -47.47
CA LEU A 306 -60.47 19.02 -48.06
C LEU A 306 -59.45 19.88 -47.30
N GLN A 307 -59.43 19.78 -45.97
CA GLN A 307 -58.43 20.43 -45.13
C GLN A 307 -57.02 19.92 -45.47
N SER A 308 -56.84 18.61 -45.61
CA SER A 308 -55.55 18.01 -45.98
C SER A 308 -55.03 18.52 -47.34
N ILE A 309 -55.92 18.73 -48.32
CA ILE A 309 -55.59 19.33 -49.62
C ILE A 309 -55.14 20.79 -49.46
N ASN A 310 -55.89 21.59 -48.69
CA ASN A 310 -55.58 22.99 -48.44
C ASN A 310 -54.24 23.16 -47.70
N ASP A 311 -54.02 22.36 -46.65
CA ASP A 311 -52.79 22.36 -45.87
C ASP A 311 -51.59 21.99 -46.75
N THR A 312 -51.72 20.94 -47.57
CA THR A 312 -50.68 20.52 -48.51
C THR A 312 -50.35 21.61 -49.53
N ASN A 313 -51.36 22.31 -50.08
CA ASN A 313 -51.16 23.41 -51.02
C ASN A 313 -50.47 24.61 -50.36
N SER A 314 -50.92 25.00 -49.17
CA SER A 314 -50.34 26.13 -48.43
C SER A 314 -48.87 25.89 -48.07
N GLU A 315 -48.55 24.68 -47.60
CA GLU A 315 -47.19 24.32 -47.20
C GLU A 315 -46.26 24.21 -48.42
N THR A 316 -46.78 23.73 -49.56
CA THR A 316 -46.03 23.68 -50.82
C THR A 316 -45.62 25.08 -51.30
N LEU A 317 -46.50 26.08 -51.15
CA LEU A 317 -46.20 27.47 -51.52
C LEU A 317 -45.11 28.06 -50.61
N LYS A 318 -45.23 27.88 -49.29
CA LYS A 318 -44.23 28.35 -48.32
C LYS A 318 -42.84 27.79 -48.63
N ILE A 319 -42.75 26.47 -48.81
CA ILE A 319 -41.46 25.81 -49.12
C ILE A 319 -40.86 26.31 -50.44
N LYS A 320 -41.67 26.58 -51.48
CA LYS A 320 -41.16 27.13 -52.74
C LYS A 320 -40.52 28.51 -52.55
N VAL A 321 -41.14 29.38 -51.75
CA VAL A 321 -40.60 30.72 -51.45
C VAL A 321 -39.29 30.60 -50.67
N GLU A 322 -39.23 29.74 -49.65
CA GLU A 322 -38.02 29.51 -48.86
C GLU A 322 -36.87 28.96 -49.70
N ILE A 323 -37.14 27.99 -50.58
CA ILE A 323 -36.14 27.42 -51.51
C ILE A 323 -35.54 28.54 -52.38
N LYS A 324 -36.37 29.42 -52.95
CA LYS A 324 -35.90 30.52 -53.80
C LYS A 324 -35.00 31.49 -53.03
N LYS A 325 -35.37 31.82 -51.80
CA LYS A 325 -34.58 32.70 -50.93
C LYS A 325 -33.22 32.07 -50.59
N LEU A 326 -33.23 30.82 -50.13
CA LEU A 326 -31.99 30.09 -49.79
C LEU A 326 -31.05 29.93 -50.97
N GLN A 327 -31.56 29.67 -52.18
CA GLN A 327 -30.73 29.59 -53.38
C GLN A 327 -30.00 30.91 -53.67
N GLY A 328 -30.66 32.05 -53.45
CA GLY A 328 -30.05 33.38 -53.61
C GLY A 328 -28.92 33.64 -52.59
N GLU A 329 -29.12 33.20 -51.35
CA GLU A 329 -28.11 33.30 -50.27
C GLU A 329 -26.88 32.43 -50.58
N ILE A 330 -27.09 31.17 -50.98
CA ILE A 330 -26.04 30.21 -51.37
C ILE A 330 -25.18 30.77 -52.50
N ASN A 331 -25.80 31.31 -53.56
CA ASN A 331 -25.08 31.89 -54.70
C ASN A 331 -24.23 33.10 -54.29
N SER A 332 -24.71 33.89 -53.32
CA SER A 332 -24.00 35.06 -52.81
C SER A 332 -22.80 34.66 -51.94
N LEU A 333 -22.97 33.65 -51.08
CA LEU A 333 -21.89 33.07 -50.29
C LEU A 333 -20.80 32.46 -51.18
N HIS A 334 -21.19 31.71 -52.22
CA HIS A 334 -20.23 31.11 -53.15
C HIS A 334 -19.34 32.16 -53.82
N LYS A 335 -19.95 33.22 -54.37
CA LYS A 335 -19.20 34.35 -54.96
C LYS A 335 -18.25 35.03 -53.97
N ASN A 336 -18.62 35.12 -52.70
CA ASN A 336 -17.77 35.72 -51.67
C ASN A 336 -16.57 34.83 -51.32
N ILE A 337 -16.81 33.51 -51.18
CA ILE A 337 -15.75 32.52 -50.93
C ILE A 337 -14.72 32.55 -52.07
N ASP A 338 -15.16 32.52 -53.33
CA ASP A 338 -14.27 32.48 -54.49
C ASP A 338 -13.41 33.75 -54.59
N ARG A 339 -14.01 34.94 -54.35
CA ARG A 339 -13.27 36.21 -54.33
C ARG A 339 -12.19 36.23 -53.24
N ASN A 340 -12.51 35.79 -52.03
CA ASN A 340 -11.55 35.78 -50.93
C ASN A 340 -10.45 34.72 -51.13
N LYS A 341 -10.77 33.56 -51.72
CA LYS A 341 -9.77 32.55 -52.11
C LYS A 341 -8.81 33.08 -53.17
N ALA A 342 -9.31 33.78 -54.19
CA ALA A 342 -8.48 34.41 -55.21
C ALA A 342 -7.57 35.50 -54.60
N LYS A 343 -8.08 36.28 -53.65
CA LYS A 343 -7.29 37.27 -52.90
C LYS A 343 -6.17 36.62 -52.08
N ILE A 344 -6.45 35.51 -51.39
CA ILE A 344 -5.45 34.75 -50.65
C ILE A 344 -4.36 34.22 -51.59
N ALA A 345 -4.73 33.61 -52.73
CA ALA A 345 -3.77 33.07 -53.69
C ALA A 345 -2.84 34.16 -54.25
N SER A 346 -3.41 35.30 -54.68
CA SER A 346 -2.63 36.44 -55.17
C SER A 346 -1.67 37.00 -54.12
N ASN A 347 -2.09 37.08 -52.86
CA ASN A 347 -1.25 37.58 -51.78
C ASN A 347 -0.14 36.59 -51.40
N TYR A 348 -0.36 35.28 -51.56
CA TYR A 348 0.62 34.24 -51.25
C TYR A 348 1.73 34.16 -52.31
N GLU A 349 1.39 34.32 -53.60
CA GLU A 349 2.38 34.38 -54.68
C GLU A 349 3.34 35.57 -54.57
N VAL A 350 2.88 36.71 -54.05
CA VAL A 350 3.73 37.88 -53.80
C VAL A 350 4.76 37.57 -52.72
N LEU A 351 4.36 36.88 -51.65
CA LEU A 351 5.27 36.50 -50.56
C LEU A 351 6.32 35.46 -50.93
N GLU A 352 5.96 34.50 -51.79
CA GLU A 352 6.91 33.48 -52.24
C GLU A 352 8.04 34.08 -53.08
N LYS A 353 7.77 35.20 -53.75
CA LYS A 353 8.73 35.95 -54.59
C LYS A 353 9.54 36.99 -53.82
N THR A 354 9.09 37.44 -52.65
CA THR A 354 9.86 38.36 -51.81
C THR A 354 11.00 37.64 -51.11
N SER A 355 12.23 37.92 -51.54
CA SER A 355 13.46 37.62 -50.83
C SER A 355 14.11 38.92 -50.37
N ILE A 356 14.38 39.05 -49.08
CA ILE A 356 15.13 40.18 -48.53
C ILE A 356 16.43 39.60 -47.99
N GLN A 357 17.57 40.14 -48.43
CA GLN A 357 18.92 39.67 -48.05
C GLN A 357 19.12 38.14 -48.24
N ASP A 358 18.71 37.60 -49.39
CA ASP A 358 18.86 36.18 -49.78
C ASP A 358 18.12 35.14 -48.90
N ILE A 359 17.26 35.56 -47.97
CA ILE A 359 16.44 34.66 -47.16
C ILE A 359 15.01 34.62 -47.73
N SER A 360 14.56 33.43 -48.11
CA SER A 360 13.15 33.21 -48.51
C SER A 360 12.22 33.17 -47.29
N PHE A 361 10.98 33.61 -47.45
CA PHE A 361 9.95 33.52 -46.41
C PHE A 361 9.78 32.11 -45.83
N LYS A 362 9.93 31.08 -46.68
CA LYS A 362 9.92 29.65 -46.27
C LYS A 362 11.08 29.32 -45.31
N SER A 363 12.27 29.84 -45.59
CA SER A 363 13.43 29.69 -44.71
C SER A 363 13.18 30.39 -43.38
N TRP A 364 12.63 31.62 -43.41
CA TRP A 364 12.28 32.37 -42.21
C TRP A 364 11.27 31.66 -41.29
N ILE A 365 10.20 31.07 -41.86
CA ILE A 365 9.24 30.26 -41.08
C ILE A 365 9.94 29.10 -40.39
N LYS A 366 10.81 28.38 -41.13
CA LYS A 366 11.56 27.25 -40.59
C LYS A 366 12.46 27.72 -39.44
N HIS A 367 13.17 28.83 -39.60
CA HIS A 367 13.98 29.44 -38.54
C HIS A 367 13.14 29.82 -37.31
N LYS A 368 11.97 30.46 -37.47
CA LYS A 368 11.11 30.81 -36.32
C LYS A 368 10.52 29.59 -35.62
N ALA A 369 10.18 28.53 -36.35
CA ALA A 369 9.74 27.26 -35.77
C ALA A 369 10.87 26.62 -34.95
N THR A 370 12.08 26.55 -35.51
CA THR A 370 13.28 26.04 -34.81
C THR A 370 13.64 26.90 -33.60
N ALA A 371 13.53 28.23 -33.69
CA ALA A 371 13.79 29.15 -32.58
C ALA A 371 12.84 28.90 -31.40
N ARG A 372 11.56 28.66 -31.71
CA ARG A 372 10.54 28.35 -30.70
C ARG A 372 10.82 27.02 -30.01
N ILE A 373 11.24 26.01 -30.78
CA ILE A 373 11.63 24.70 -30.23
C ILE A 373 12.86 24.84 -29.33
N ALA A 374 13.90 25.55 -29.80
CA ALA A 374 15.12 25.81 -29.03
C ALA A 374 14.83 26.52 -27.69
N ASN A 375 14.00 27.56 -27.73
CA ASN A 375 13.57 28.28 -26.53
C ASN A 375 12.76 27.39 -25.58
N GLN A 376 11.92 26.51 -26.11
CA GLN A 376 11.15 25.57 -25.27
C GLN A 376 12.06 24.52 -24.62
N ILE A 377 13.05 24.00 -25.35
CA ILE A 377 14.06 23.07 -24.82
C ILE A 377 14.84 23.76 -23.69
N SER A 378 15.34 24.98 -23.93
CA SER A 378 16.08 25.76 -22.91
C SER A 378 15.23 25.97 -21.65
N LYS A 379 13.98 26.42 -21.79
CA LYS A 379 13.06 26.60 -20.64
C LYS A 379 12.82 25.30 -19.88
N ASN A 380 12.64 24.19 -20.59
CA ASN A 380 12.44 22.88 -19.97
C ASN A 380 13.71 22.43 -19.22
N LEU A 381 14.90 22.65 -19.80
CA LEU A 381 16.18 22.36 -19.16
C LEU A 381 16.38 23.19 -17.89
N ASP A 382 16.12 24.49 -17.93
CA ASP A 382 16.22 25.37 -16.77
C ASP A 382 15.28 24.93 -15.65
N SER A 383 14.03 24.60 -16.00
CA SER A 383 13.04 24.06 -15.06
C SER A 383 13.49 22.74 -14.44
N LEU A 384 14.00 21.80 -15.24
CA LEU A 384 14.46 20.49 -14.75
C LEU A 384 15.70 20.65 -13.86
N LYS A 385 16.65 21.51 -14.24
CA LYS A 385 17.84 21.82 -13.43
C LYS A 385 17.46 22.49 -12.10
N ALA A 386 16.47 23.39 -12.10
CA ALA A 386 15.94 23.98 -10.88
C ALA A 386 15.29 22.93 -9.96
N GLN A 387 14.46 22.04 -10.50
CA GLN A 387 13.89 20.91 -9.78
C GLN A 387 14.97 19.97 -9.22
N GLN A 388 16.00 19.67 -10.01
CA GLN A 388 17.16 18.87 -9.60
C GLN A 388 17.87 19.48 -8.38
N ASN A 389 18.06 20.80 -8.38
CA ASN A 389 18.68 21.52 -7.28
C ASN A 389 17.81 21.48 -6.02
N GLU A 390 16.49 21.58 -6.15
CA GLU A 390 15.57 21.45 -5.02
C GLU A 390 15.59 20.02 -4.45
N ILE A 391 15.55 19.00 -5.31
CA ILE A 391 15.67 17.59 -4.92
C ILE A 391 17.00 17.34 -4.21
N ASN A 392 18.12 17.87 -4.72
CA ASN A 392 19.43 17.74 -4.08
C ASN A 392 19.47 18.43 -2.70
N LYS A 393 18.83 19.60 -2.54
CA LYS A 393 18.70 20.26 -1.23
C LYS A 393 17.87 19.43 -0.24
N LYS A 394 16.75 18.85 -0.69
CA LYS A 394 15.93 17.93 0.11
C LYS A 394 16.72 16.67 0.48
N LEU A 395 17.44 16.07 -0.46
CA LEU A 395 18.31 14.92 -0.22
C LEU A 395 19.44 15.23 0.78
N ALA A 396 19.99 16.44 0.75
CA ALA A 396 20.98 16.89 1.73
C ALA A 396 20.42 17.10 3.15
N SER A 397 19.10 17.29 3.29
CA SER A 397 18.44 17.43 4.60
C SER A 397 18.17 16.08 5.29
N TYR A 398 18.14 14.98 4.55
CA TYR A 398 18.16 13.64 5.14
C TYR A 398 19.53 13.43 5.79
N GLN A 399 19.54 12.99 7.05
CA GLN A 399 20.76 12.80 7.86
C GLN A 399 21.90 12.26 7.00
N ALA A 400 23.02 13.00 6.96
CA ALA A 400 24.23 12.53 6.31
C ALA A 400 24.57 11.13 6.84
N SER A 401 25.03 10.23 5.96
CA SER A 401 25.43 8.87 6.33
C SER A 401 26.37 8.82 7.54
N GLU A 402 27.19 9.86 7.72
CA GLU A 402 28.09 10.04 8.87
C GLU A 402 27.36 10.17 10.22
N ASN A 403 26.22 10.87 10.28
CA ASN A 403 25.44 11.00 11.52
C ASN A 403 24.80 9.67 11.94
N ILE A 404 24.29 8.91 10.96
CA ILE A 404 23.73 7.57 11.21
C ILE A 404 24.82 6.63 11.73
N ILE A 405 26.02 6.67 11.14
CA ILE A 405 27.17 5.88 11.61
C ILE A 405 27.56 6.28 13.04
N GLY A 406 27.55 7.57 13.37
CA GLY A 406 27.80 8.06 14.72
C GLY A 406 26.78 7.55 15.74
N GLU A 407 25.49 7.57 15.41
CA GLU A 407 24.43 7.04 16.28
C GLU A 407 24.53 5.52 16.46
N ARG A 408 24.77 4.78 15.37
CA ARG A 408 25.02 3.33 15.43
C ARG A 408 26.17 3.00 16.35
N THR A 409 27.29 3.71 16.23
CA THR A 409 28.48 3.51 17.07
C THR A 409 28.16 3.71 18.55
N LYS A 410 27.43 4.77 18.91
CA LYS A 410 27.01 5.02 20.30
C LYS A 410 26.14 3.89 20.86
N LYS A 411 25.16 3.41 20.08
CA LYS A 411 24.28 2.31 20.48
C LYS A 411 25.05 0.99 20.57
N GLU A 412 25.99 0.76 19.67
CA GLU A 412 26.85 -0.43 19.66
C GLU A 412 27.79 -0.47 20.87
N GLU A 413 28.37 0.65 21.28
CA GLU A 413 29.14 0.74 22.53
C GLU A 413 28.29 0.46 23.78
N ALA A 414 27.06 0.97 23.82
CA ALA A 414 26.12 0.68 24.91
C ALA A 414 25.77 -0.81 24.96
N PHE A 415 25.45 -1.41 23.80
CA PHE A 415 25.20 -2.84 23.68
C PHE A 415 26.40 -3.65 24.16
N LYS A 416 27.61 -3.31 23.71
CA LYS A 416 28.85 -4.02 24.07
C LYS A 416 29.08 -4.06 25.58
N LYS A 417 28.83 -2.96 26.29
CA LYS A 417 28.94 -2.90 27.77
C LYS A 417 27.97 -3.87 28.44
N ILE A 418 26.71 -3.87 28.01
CA ILE A 418 25.66 -4.74 28.55
C ILE A 418 25.98 -6.21 28.23
N PHE A 419 26.39 -6.49 26.99
CA PHE A 419 26.69 -7.84 26.54
C PHE A 419 27.88 -8.45 27.29
N ILE A 420 28.96 -7.70 27.48
CA ILE A 420 30.12 -8.15 28.30
C ILE A 420 29.70 -8.44 29.75
N LYS A 421 28.90 -7.55 30.35
CA LYS A 421 28.35 -7.77 31.70
C LYS A 421 27.56 -9.08 31.77
N ASN A 422 26.74 -9.37 30.77
CA ASN A 422 25.95 -10.60 30.71
C ASN A 422 26.81 -11.85 30.51
N LEU A 423 27.85 -11.79 29.66
CA LEU A 423 28.80 -12.89 29.47
C LEU A 423 29.53 -13.24 30.78
N ILE A 424 30.00 -12.23 31.51
CA ILE A 424 30.65 -12.41 32.82
C ILE A 424 29.66 -13.05 33.81
N SER A 425 28.40 -12.57 33.85
CA SER A 425 27.39 -13.11 34.76
C SER A 425 26.99 -14.56 34.46
N LEU A 426 27.22 -15.05 33.23
CA LEU A 426 26.97 -16.44 32.82
C LEU A 426 28.23 -17.32 32.87
N ASN A 427 29.36 -16.78 33.34
CA ASN A 427 30.65 -17.47 33.37
C ASN A 427 31.10 -17.96 31.96
N VAL A 428 30.91 -17.12 30.93
CA VAL A 428 31.37 -17.40 29.56
C VAL A 428 32.79 -16.84 29.37
N ALA A 429 33.65 -17.55 28.64
CA ALA A 429 34.98 -17.06 28.36
C ALA A 429 34.95 -15.75 27.55
N PRO A 430 35.89 -14.82 27.77
CA PRO A 430 35.96 -13.60 26.97
C PRO A 430 36.10 -13.89 25.48
N LEU A 431 35.34 -13.17 24.66
CA LEU A 431 35.43 -13.25 23.20
C LEU A 431 36.61 -12.39 22.74
N ASN A 432 37.67 -13.02 22.22
CA ASN A 432 38.93 -12.35 21.88
C ASN A 432 38.85 -11.44 20.64
N ASP A 433 37.97 -11.75 19.69
CA ASP A 433 37.77 -10.94 18.47
C ASP A 433 36.63 -9.94 18.69
N GLY A 434 36.94 -8.65 18.52
CA GLY A 434 35.99 -7.55 18.70
C GLY A 434 34.75 -7.64 17.81
N ARG A 435 34.84 -8.31 16.65
CA ARG A 435 33.68 -8.51 15.75
C ARG A 435 32.54 -9.28 16.40
N TYR A 436 32.82 -10.12 17.41
CA TYR A 436 31.80 -10.84 18.16
C TYR A 436 31.13 -10.01 19.26
N LEU A 437 31.61 -8.80 19.50
CA LEU A 437 31.05 -7.85 20.47
C LEU A 437 30.31 -6.69 19.77
N ASP A 438 30.49 -6.56 18.46
CA ASP A 438 30.00 -5.48 17.60
C ASP A 438 28.61 -5.84 17.03
N LEU A 439 27.53 -5.26 17.58
CA LEU A 439 26.12 -5.58 17.25
C LEU A 439 25.81 -5.69 15.75
N TYR A 440 26.37 -4.80 14.93
CA TYR A 440 26.13 -4.78 13.48
C TYR A 440 27.03 -5.75 12.71
N LYS A 441 28.12 -6.22 13.29
CA LYS A 441 29.06 -7.15 12.64
C LYS A 441 28.83 -8.60 13.02
N ILE A 442 28.25 -8.88 14.20
CA ILE A 442 28.01 -10.24 14.67
C ILE A 442 27.01 -10.95 13.74
N SER A 443 27.45 -12.06 13.14
CA SER A 443 26.60 -13.00 12.40
C SER A 443 26.39 -14.31 13.17
N ALA A 444 27.44 -14.83 13.80
CA ALA A 444 27.45 -16.03 14.63
C ALA A 444 28.57 -15.92 15.68
N PHE A 445 28.50 -16.76 16.71
CA PHE A 445 29.52 -16.84 17.75
C PHE A 445 30.49 -18.01 17.49
N PRO A 446 31.77 -17.89 17.90
CA PRO A 446 32.79 -18.92 17.67
C PRO A 446 32.75 -20.06 18.72
N THR A 447 31.77 -20.05 19.61
CA THR A 447 31.62 -21.02 20.71
C THR A 447 30.76 -22.21 20.31
N GLN A 448 30.80 -23.30 21.09
CA GLN A 448 30.04 -24.53 20.83
C GLN A 448 29.34 -25.04 22.10
N GLY A 449 28.31 -25.87 21.92
CA GLY A 449 27.57 -26.51 23.02
C GLY A 449 26.98 -25.53 24.03
N VAL A 450 27.11 -25.85 25.32
CA VAL A 450 26.61 -25.04 26.44
C VAL A 450 27.18 -23.62 26.44
N GLU A 451 28.43 -23.44 26.00
CA GLU A 451 29.04 -22.11 25.96
C GLU A 451 28.40 -21.23 24.87
N LEU A 452 28.10 -21.82 23.70
CA LEU A 452 27.33 -21.13 22.65
C LEU A 452 25.96 -20.72 23.17
N HIS A 453 25.25 -21.64 23.81
CA HIS A 453 23.92 -21.39 24.37
C HIS A 453 23.92 -20.21 25.36
N LYS A 454 24.89 -20.18 26.29
CA LYS A 454 25.08 -19.06 27.22
C LYS A 454 25.45 -17.76 26.50
N THR A 455 26.30 -17.81 25.49
CA THR A 455 26.69 -16.64 24.70
C THR A 455 25.47 -16.03 23.98
N VAL A 456 24.65 -16.87 23.34
CA VAL A 456 23.42 -16.44 22.68
C VAL A 456 22.39 -15.92 23.67
N MET A 457 22.29 -16.52 24.87
CA MET A 457 21.46 -16.00 25.95
C MET A 457 21.90 -14.60 26.39
N ALA A 458 23.19 -14.40 26.66
CA ALA A 458 23.74 -13.09 27.00
C ALA A 458 23.41 -12.04 25.94
N TYR A 459 23.47 -12.43 24.66
CA TYR A 459 23.15 -11.57 23.52
C TYR A 459 21.68 -11.16 23.50
N HIS A 460 20.75 -12.10 23.63
CA HIS A 460 19.31 -11.81 23.60
C HIS A 460 18.88 -10.93 24.78
N PHE A 461 19.43 -11.16 25.98
CA PHE A 461 19.20 -10.28 27.13
C PHE A 461 19.78 -8.88 26.91
N ALA A 462 20.98 -8.78 26.33
CA ALA A 462 21.59 -7.47 26.03
C ALA A 462 20.79 -6.70 24.96
N ILE A 463 20.27 -7.39 23.94
CA ILE A 463 19.36 -6.82 22.94
C ILE A 463 18.06 -6.36 23.60
N ASN A 464 17.46 -7.19 24.45
CA ASN A 464 16.20 -6.84 25.08
C ASN A 464 16.35 -5.58 25.96
N GLU A 465 17.45 -5.49 26.72
CA GLU A 465 17.80 -4.36 27.58
C GLU A 465 18.11 -3.08 26.79
N ILE A 466 18.89 -3.14 25.70
CA ILE A 466 19.14 -1.93 24.91
C ILE A 466 17.87 -1.42 24.20
N PHE A 467 16.98 -2.33 23.78
CA PHE A 467 15.71 -1.95 23.14
C PHE A 467 14.72 -1.34 24.13
N SER A 468 14.76 -1.67 25.43
CA SER A 468 13.91 -1.01 26.43
C SER A 468 14.28 0.47 26.65
N GLN A 469 15.50 0.86 26.27
CA GLN A 469 15.97 2.25 26.34
C GLN A 469 15.45 3.11 25.17
N THR A 470 14.83 2.50 24.16
CA THR A 470 14.27 3.21 22.99
C THR A 470 12.79 3.55 23.24
N LYS A 471 12.44 4.84 23.27
CA LYS A 471 11.08 5.31 23.63
C LYS A 471 10.02 5.12 22.53
N ASN A 472 10.43 4.98 21.27
CA ASN A 472 9.52 5.06 20.11
C ASN A 472 9.20 3.69 19.50
N THR A 473 9.53 2.60 20.17
CA THR A 473 9.37 1.22 19.67
C THR A 473 8.46 0.42 20.59
N HIS A 474 7.69 -0.51 20.02
CA HIS A 474 6.85 -1.38 20.82
C HIS A 474 7.68 -2.33 21.70
N ARG A 475 7.09 -2.74 22.82
CA ARG A 475 7.65 -3.72 23.76
C ARG A 475 6.64 -4.83 23.99
N PHE A 476 7.06 -6.06 23.72
CA PHE A 476 6.24 -7.29 23.88
C PHE A 476 6.82 -8.18 24.98
N PRO A 477 6.05 -9.18 25.46
CA PRO A 477 6.56 -10.17 26.41
C PRO A 477 7.79 -10.87 25.86
N PHE A 478 8.83 -10.99 26.68
CA PHE A 478 10.07 -11.69 26.34
C PHE A 478 9.90 -13.19 26.58
N ILE A 479 9.77 -13.97 25.51
CA ILE A 479 9.45 -15.39 25.49
C ILE A 479 10.69 -16.20 25.12
N LEU A 480 11.20 -16.97 26.07
CA LEU A 480 12.36 -17.84 25.94
C LEU A 480 11.92 -19.31 25.90
N ASP A 481 11.93 -19.91 24.71
CA ASP A 481 11.50 -21.30 24.53
C ASP A 481 12.65 -22.28 24.73
N ALA A 482 12.55 -23.12 25.75
CA ALA A 482 13.48 -24.18 26.14
C ALA A 482 14.88 -23.62 26.49
N ILE A 483 14.97 -22.89 27.60
CA ILE A 483 16.25 -22.33 28.09
C ILE A 483 17.30 -23.39 28.47
N PHE A 484 16.93 -24.67 28.52
CA PHE A 484 17.85 -25.80 28.64
C PHE A 484 17.85 -26.58 27.33
N LYS A 485 18.51 -26.02 26.32
CA LYS A 485 18.81 -26.73 25.09
C LYS A 485 20.04 -27.61 25.36
N GLU A 486 20.00 -28.88 24.95
CA GLU A 486 21.04 -29.90 25.21
C GLU A 486 21.08 -30.43 26.66
N ASP A 487 21.87 -31.49 26.90
CA ASP A 487 22.13 -32.04 28.23
C ASP A 487 23.09 -31.12 29.02
N ILE A 488 22.55 -30.01 29.50
CA ILE A 488 23.27 -29.06 30.35
C ILE A 488 23.46 -29.67 31.75
N ASP A 489 24.68 -29.63 32.27
CA ASP A 489 24.99 -30.11 33.62
C ASP A 489 24.32 -29.24 34.72
N PRO A 490 24.14 -29.78 35.93
CA PRO A 490 23.44 -29.09 37.01
C PRO A 490 24.04 -27.74 37.40
N LYS A 491 25.37 -27.57 37.32
CA LYS A 491 26.02 -26.30 37.67
C LYS A 491 25.64 -25.23 36.64
N ASN A 492 25.76 -25.54 35.36
CA ASN A 492 25.39 -24.61 34.29
C ASN A 492 23.88 -24.29 34.28
N LYS A 493 23.00 -25.23 34.65
CA LYS A 493 21.56 -24.96 34.86
C LYS A 493 21.32 -23.91 35.95
N LYS A 494 22.01 -24.03 37.10
CA LYS A 494 21.90 -23.07 38.21
C LYS A 494 22.38 -21.67 37.82
N ASP A 495 23.48 -21.59 37.06
CA ASP A 495 23.99 -20.32 36.52
C ASP A 495 22.97 -19.66 35.59
N ILE A 496 22.41 -20.42 34.65
CA ILE A 496 21.40 -19.94 33.69
C ILE A 496 20.15 -19.44 34.42
N ILE A 497 19.59 -20.23 35.34
CA ILE A 497 18.43 -19.83 36.14
C ILE A 497 18.74 -18.51 36.85
N SER A 498 19.83 -18.48 37.63
CA SER A 498 20.20 -17.31 38.42
C SER A 498 20.37 -16.06 37.54
N PHE A 499 20.95 -16.21 36.36
CA PHE A 499 21.09 -15.13 35.38
C PHE A 499 19.73 -14.64 34.86
N VAL A 500 18.86 -15.55 34.40
CA VAL A 500 17.55 -15.22 33.81
C VAL A 500 16.68 -14.47 34.81
N PHE A 501 16.62 -14.93 36.06
CA PHE A 501 15.82 -14.28 37.10
C PHE A 501 16.42 -12.94 37.53
N LYS A 502 17.74 -12.82 37.60
CA LYS A 502 18.40 -11.56 38.00
C LYS A 502 18.30 -10.47 36.94
N ASN A 503 18.31 -10.85 35.66
CA ASN A 503 18.36 -9.91 34.53
C ASN A 503 17.04 -9.87 33.74
N HIS A 504 15.93 -10.32 34.32
CA HIS A 504 14.62 -10.24 33.67
C HIS A 504 14.26 -8.79 33.34
N PRO A 505 13.53 -8.54 32.24
CA PRO A 505 13.08 -7.20 31.90
C PRO A 505 12.11 -6.65 32.96
N ILE A 506 12.26 -5.38 33.30
CA ILE A 506 11.41 -4.68 34.28
C ILE A 506 10.22 -4.00 33.57
N ASP A 507 10.37 -3.69 32.28
CA ASP A 507 9.39 -2.97 31.47
C ASP A 507 8.36 -3.88 30.78
N THR A 508 8.57 -5.19 30.77
CA THR A 508 7.70 -6.18 30.10
C THR A 508 7.75 -7.53 30.81
N GLN A 509 6.79 -8.42 30.50
CA GLN A 509 6.75 -9.78 31.03
C GLN A 509 7.87 -10.65 30.49
N LEU A 510 8.34 -11.60 31.31
CA LEU A 510 9.21 -12.70 30.94
C LEU A 510 8.42 -14.02 30.94
N PHE A 511 8.49 -14.76 29.85
CA PHE A 511 7.97 -16.12 29.71
C PHE A 511 9.14 -17.06 29.44
N VAL A 512 9.27 -18.13 30.22
CA VAL A 512 10.39 -19.07 30.08
C VAL A 512 9.85 -20.48 30.07
N SER A 513 10.22 -21.29 29.09
CA SER A 513 9.97 -22.73 29.15
C SER A 513 11.23 -23.51 29.53
N MET A 514 11.06 -24.50 30.41
CA MET A 514 12.13 -25.38 30.85
C MET A 514 11.63 -26.81 31.08
N ALA A 515 12.56 -27.77 31.12
CA ALA A 515 12.24 -29.13 31.56
C ALA A 515 11.73 -29.12 33.02
N LEU A 516 11.10 -30.23 33.46
CA LEU A 516 10.57 -30.33 34.82
C LEU A 516 11.66 -29.99 35.85
N LEU A 517 11.44 -28.93 36.63
CA LEU A 517 12.31 -28.54 37.75
C LEU A 517 12.32 -29.69 38.76
N LYS A 518 13.51 -30.23 39.06
CA LYS A 518 13.73 -31.08 40.23
C LYS A 518 14.19 -30.19 41.38
N ASP A 519 13.89 -30.58 42.63
CA ASP A 519 14.33 -29.82 43.81
C ASP A 519 15.85 -29.56 43.83
N SER A 520 16.64 -30.48 43.27
CA SER A 520 18.10 -30.35 43.13
C SER A 520 18.58 -29.27 42.15
N ASP A 521 17.73 -28.87 41.20
CA ASP A 521 18.02 -27.88 40.16
C ASP A 521 17.71 -26.45 40.64
N ILE A 522 17.02 -26.33 41.78
CA ILE A 522 16.65 -25.07 42.41
C ILE A 522 17.86 -24.60 43.25
N PRO A 523 18.41 -23.39 43.02
CA PRO A 523 19.46 -22.88 43.89
C PRO A 523 18.87 -22.62 45.29
N GLU A 524 19.43 -23.26 46.32
CA GLU A 524 19.08 -23.10 47.76
C GLU A 524 19.13 -21.65 48.28
N ASN A 525 19.54 -20.67 47.45
CA ASN A 525 19.79 -19.30 47.86
C ASN A 525 19.23 -18.20 46.93
N ASN A 526 18.54 -18.54 45.83
CA ASN A 526 18.05 -17.54 44.87
C ASN A 526 16.52 -17.51 44.67
N TYR A 527 15.79 -18.62 44.84
CA TYR A 527 14.32 -18.56 44.85
C TYR A 527 13.79 -17.94 46.15
N ASP A 528 14.43 -18.22 47.29
CA ASP A 528 14.04 -17.66 48.60
C ASP A 528 14.26 -16.14 48.73
N LYS A 529 14.97 -15.52 47.78
CA LYS A 529 15.17 -14.06 47.70
C LYS A 529 14.21 -13.35 46.74
N LEU A 530 13.51 -14.10 45.90
CA LEU A 530 12.43 -13.57 45.09
C LEU A 530 11.15 -13.71 45.91
N PRO A 531 10.39 -12.63 46.16
CA PRO A 531 9.12 -12.74 46.87
C PRO A 531 8.26 -13.83 46.21
N PRO A 532 7.55 -14.70 46.94
CA PRO A 532 6.64 -15.69 46.35
C PRO A 532 5.60 -15.08 45.38
N GLU A 533 5.35 -13.77 45.51
CA GLU A 533 4.51 -12.94 44.65
C GLU A 533 5.19 -12.42 43.38
N SER A 534 6.42 -12.84 43.05
CA SER A 534 7.20 -12.25 41.95
C SER A 534 7.25 -13.08 40.66
N PHE A 535 6.67 -14.29 40.65
CA PHE A 535 6.56 -15.12 39.45
C PHE A 535 5.40 -16.12 39.56
N LYS A 536 4.97 -16.68 38.42
CA LYS A 536 3.99 -17.78 38.35
C LYS A 536 4.58 -19.00 37.65
N THR A 537 4.34 -20.19 38.19
CA THR A 537 4.63 -21.47 37.54
C THR A 537 3.37 -22.03 36.86
N ILE A 538 3.54 -22.57 35.66
CA ILE A 538 2.49 -23.20 34.86
C ILE A 538 2.99 -24.60 34.46
N ILE A 539 2.34 -25.62 35.01
CA ILE A 539 2.66 -27.03 34.76
C ILE A 539 1.85 -27.55 33.58
N ILE A 540 2.52 -27.94 32.51
CA ILE A 540 1.89 -28.57 31.34
C ILE A 540 1.88 -30.09 31.52
N GLY A 541 0.70 -30.70 31.35
CA GLY A 541 0.51 -32.15 31.43
C GLY A 541 0.61 -32.75 32.84
N ASP A 542 0.25 -31.97 33.87
CA ASP A 542 0.24 -32.42 35.27
C ASP A 542 1.58 -32.96 35.76
N GLY A 543 2.68 -32.57 35.10
CA GLY A 543 4.04 -32.98 35.44
C GLY A 543 4.40 -34.42 35.03
N GLN A 544 3.47 -35.20 34.47
CA GLN A 544 3.67 -36.62 34.15
C GLN A 544 3.27 -36.97 32.71
N ASN A 545 2.25 -36.33 32.16
CA ASN A 545 1.66 -36.67 30.87
C ASN A 545 2.38 -35.99 29.70
N LYS A 546 2.51 -36.72 28.58
CA LYS A 546 3.01 -36.21 27.29
C LYS A 546 1.82 -35.83 26.40
N ARG A 547 1.98 -34.82 25.53
CA ARG A 547 0.96 -34.35 24.57
C ARG A 547 -0.42 -34.06 25.21
N SER A 548 -0.42 -33.36 26.33
CA SER A 548 -1.62 -33.16 27.16
C SER A 548 -1.78 -31.69 27.57
N LEU A 549 -1.68 -30.79 26.60
CA LEU A 549 -1.89 -29.36 26.85
C LEU A 549 -3.33 -29.12 27.32
N LEU A 550 -4.30 -29.75 26.66
CA LEU A 550 -5.71 -29.67 27.04
C LEU A 550 -6.08 -30.78 28.05
N LYS A 551 -7.00 -30.47 28.96
CA LYS A 551 -7.58 -31.38 29.95
C LYS A 551 -9.09 -31.51 29.74
N SER A 552 -9.70 -32.58 30.26
CA SER A 552 -11.15 -32.78 30.16
C SER A 552 -11.92 -31.61 30.80
N TYR A 553 -12.95 -31.12 30.12
CA TYR A 553 -13.82 -30.05 30.58
C TYR A 553 -15.01 -30.60 31.38
N LYS A 554 -15.24 -30.05 32.57
CA LYS A 554 -16.34 -30.40 33.49
C LYS A 554 -17.16 -29.18 33.91
N GLY A 555 -17.11 -28.09 33.15
CA GLY A 555 -17.82 -26.84 33.44
C GLY A 555 -16.96 -25.75 34.08
N GLU A 556 -15.64 -25.94 34.15
CA GLU A 556 -14.72 -24.91 34.63
C GLU A 556 -14.82 -23.65 33.74
N MET A 557 -14.66 -22.45 34.31
CA MET A 557 -14.64 -21.21 33.50
C MET A 557 -15.88 -21.03 32.58
N ALA A 558 -17.05 -21.60 32.92
CA ALA A 558 -18.25 -21.56 32.07
C ALA A 558 -18.65 -20.14 31.63
N ASN A 559 -18.55 -19.15 32.54
CA ASN A 559 -18.82 -17.74 32.20
C ASN A 559 -17.84 -17.18 31.17
N PHE A 560 -16.57 -17.58 31.24
CA PHE A 560 -15.53 -17.14 30.31
C PHE A 560 -15.69 -17.81 28.95
N LEU A 561 -16.07 -19.09 28.92
CA LEU A 561 -16.46 -19.77 27.71
C LEU A 561 -17.67 -19.09 27.07
N HIS A 562 -18.71 -18.78 27.86
CA HIS A 562 -19.90 -18.08 27.38
C HIS A 562 -19.56 -16.72 26.76
N ASP A 563 -18.80 -15.86 27.46
CA ASP A 563 -18.33 -14.57 26.92
C ASP A 563 -17.48 -14.74 25.65
N THR A 564 -16.65 -15.79 25.57
CA THR A 564 -15.89 -16.11 24.36
C THR A 564 -16.80 -16.49 23.20
N MET A 565 -17.79 -17.35 23.44
CA MET A 565 -18.76 -17.77 22.43
C MET A 565 -19.67 -16.62 22.00
N GLU A 566 -20.06 -15.74 22.92
CA GLU A 566 -20.79 -14.52 22.58
C GLU A 566 -19.97 -13.65 21.64
N LEU A 567 -18.68 -13.46 21.89
CA LEU A 567 -17.81 -12.69 20.99
C LEU A 567 -17.62 -13.34 19.62
N VAL A 568 -17.55 -14.68 19.55
CA VAL A 568 -17.43 -15.44 18.30
C VAL A 568 -18.72 -15.38 17.47
N ASN A 569 -19.88 -15.48 18.14
CA ASN A 569 -21.20 -15.52 17.51
C ASN A 569 -21.79 -14.13 17.27
N SER A 570 -21.33 -13.11 17.99
CA SER A 570 -21.64 -11.72 17.70
C SER A 570 -20.93 -11.32 16.39
N TYR A 571 -21.71 -10.77 15.45
CA TYR A 571 -21.30 -10.23 14.13
C TYR A 571 -21.23 -11.24 12.99
#